data_AF-A0A6M5YIH6-F1
#
_entry.id   AF-A0A6M5YIH6-F1
#
_cell.length_a   1.000
_cell.length_b   1.000
_cell.length_c   1.000
_cell.angle_alpha   90.00
_cell.angle_beta   90.00
_cell.angle_gamma   90.00
#
_symmetry.space_group_name_H-M   'P 1'
#
loop_
_entity.id
_entity.type
_entity.pdbx_description
1 polymer ?
#
loop_
_entity_poly.entity_id
_entity_poly.type
_entity_poly.pdbx_seq_one_letter_code
_entity_poly.pdbx_strand_id
1 'polypeptide(L)'
;MATFYVLPPRACLEQAVSDLFGKLLPGLPLPVDSWDTLAAHIGTSAGWGDDVFLVPRDELPEGDVSEALAGGYGAEPADRVIEVSLARPARAWALPAGVSGATAAR
;
A
#
# COMPACT_ATOMS: atom_id res chain seq x y z
N MET A 1 13.30 -4.75 10.42
CA MET A 1 12.56 -5.66 9.53
C MET A 1 11.22 -4.99 9.30
N ALA A 2 11.13 -4.29 8.19
CA ALA A 2 9.99 -3.46 7.83
C ALA A 2 8.91 -4.29 7.13
N THR A 3 7.66 -3.85 7.24
CA THR A 3 6.51 -4.40 6.54
C THR A 3 5.91 -3.32 5.63
N PHE A 4 6.04 -3.52 4.33
CA PHE A 4 5.49 -2.66 3.29
C PHE A 4 4.14 -3.22 2.81
N TYR A 5 3.07 -2.51 3.10
CA TYR A 5 1.75 -2.76 2.56
C TYR A 5 1.60 -2.01 1.25
N VAL A 6 1.66 -2.74 0.14
CA VAL A 6 1.40 -2.19 -1.19
C VAL A 6 -0.10 -2.22 -1.42
N LEU A 7 -0.73 -1.05 -1.34
CA LEU A 7 -2.16 -0.90 -1.48
C LEU A 7 -2.55 -0.72 -2.95
N PRO A 8 -3.78 -1.09 -3.36
CA PRO A 8 -4.25 -0.79 -4.70
C PRO A 8 -4.32 0.72 -4.95
N PRO A 9 -4.55 1.17 -6.21
CA PRO A 9 -4.69 2.59 -6.52
C PRO A 9 -5.73 3.26 -5.62
N ARG A 10 -5.48 4.51 -5.21
CA ARG A 10 -6.35 5.25 -4.29
C ARG A 10 -7.80 5.28 -4.77
N ALA A 11 -8.01 5.50 -6.07
CA ALA A 11 -9.34 5.46 -6.69
C ALA A 11 -10.09 4.14 -6.48
N CYS A 12 -9.39 3.01 -6.50
CA CYS A 12 -10.03 1.71 -6.22
C CYS A 12 -10.39 1.56 -4.74
N LEU A 13 -9.54 2.05 -3.83
CA LEU A 13 -9.80 2.04 -2.39
C LEU A 13 -10.96 2.95 -2.03
N GLU A 14 -11.01 4.16 -2.60
CA GLU A 14 -12.13 5.08 -2.47
C GLU A 14 -13.44 4.44 -2.93
N GLN A 15 -13.42 3.79 -4.10
CA GLN A 15 -14.60 3.11 -4.63
C GLN A 15 -15.05 1.94 -3.72
N ALA A 16 -14.11 1.15 -3.20
CA ALA A 16 -14.43 0.02 -2.31
C ALA A 16 -14.94 0.49 -0.95
N VAL A 17 -14.34 1.53 -0.37
CA VAL A 17 -14.80 2.16 0.87
C VAL A 17 -16.18 2.75 0.67
N SER A 18 -16.41 3.42 -0.45
CA SER A 18 -17.71 3.99 -0.79
C SER A 18 -18.80 2.91 -0.94
N ASP A 19 -18.49 1.82 -1.63
CA ASP A 19 -19.40 0.67 -1.76
C ASP A 19 -19.70 0.00 -0.41
N LEU A 20 -18.67 -0.15 0.45
CA LEU A 20 -18.81 -0.70 1.79
C LEU A 20 -19.71 0.18 2.68
N PHE A 21 -19.45 1.48 2.74
CA PHE A 21 -20.27 2.42 3.50
C PHE A 21 -21.70 2.52 2.94
N GLY A 22 -21.86 2.48 1.61
CA GLY A 22 -23.18 2.43 0.98
C GLY A 22 -23.99 1.19 1.38
N LYS A 23 -23.32 0.04 1.56
CA LYS A 23 -23.95 -1.21 2.03
C LYS A 23 -24.23 -1.22 3.53
N LEU A 24 -23.33 -0.68 4.35
CA LEU A 24 -23.44 -0.72 5.80
C LEU A 24 -24.31 0.40 6.38
N LEU A 25 -24.31 1.58 5.77
CA LEU A 25 -24.96 2.80 6.27
C LEU A 25 -25.83 3.45 5.18
N PRO A 26 -26.90 2.75 4.73
CA PRO A 26 -27.80 3.32 3.72
C PRO A 26 -28.44 4.61 4.26
N GLY A 27 -28.27 5.72 3.52
CA GLY A 27 -28.88 7.01 3.84
C GLY A 27 -27.99 8.01 4.59
N LEU A 28 -26.75 7.65 4.91
CA LEU A 28 -25.76 8.61 5.43
C LEU A 28 -24.94 9.21 4.28
N PRO A 29 -24.66 10.52 4.30
CA PRO A 29 -23.76 11.13 3.32
C PRO A 29 -22.36 10.54 3.52
N LEU A 30 -21.81 9.94 2.46
CA LEU A 30 -20.43 9.51 2.49
C LEU A 30 -19.52 10.75 2.54
N PRO A 31 -18.48 10.74 3.38
CA PRO A 31 -17.45 11.78 3.34
C PRO A 31 -16.82 11.82 1.94
N VAL A 32 -16.71 13.03 1.38
CA VAL A 32 -15.74 13.29 0.31
C VAL A 32 -14.36 12.92 0.87
N ASP A 33 -13.55 12.19 0.10
CA ASP A 33 -12.25 11.66 0.54
C ASP A 33 -12.32 10.67 1.72
N SER A 34 -13.33 9.79 1.70
CA SER A 34 -13.51 8.73 2.72
C SER A 34 -12.26 7.86 2.91
N TRP A 35 -11.49 7.62 1.84
CA TRP A 35 -10.25 6.86 1.92
C TRP A 35 -9.14 7.64 2.65
N ASP A 36 -8.89 8.90 2.32
CA ASP A 36 -7.85 9.70 3.00
C ASP A 36 -8.15 9.88 4.48
N THR A 37 -9.42 10.11 4.83
CA THR A 37 -9.86 10.18 6.23
C THR A 37 -9.61 8.85 6.95
N LEU A 38 -9.93 7.72 6.31
CA LEU A 38 -9.69 6.40 6.86
C LEU A 38 -8.19 6.11 6.98
N ALA A 39 -7.38 6.44 5.97
CA ALA A 39 -5.95 6.22 5.95
C ALA A 39 -5.22 7.03 7.05
N ALA A 40 -5.60 8.30 7.22
CA ALA A 40 -5.08 9.14 8.30
C ALA A 40 -5.44 8.57 9.69
N HIS A 41 -6.69 8.10 9.84
CA HIS A 41 -7.12 7.46 11.09
C HIS A 41 -6.42 6.13 11.34
N ILE A 42 -6.25 5.28 10.33
CA ILE A 42 -5.52 4.02 10.44
C ILE A 42 -4.07 4.30 10.85
N GLY A 43 -3.38 5.23 10.17
CA GLY A 43 -1.99 5.58 10.52
C GLY A 43 -1.85 6.10 11.96
N THR A 44 -2.84 6.84 12.45
CA THR A 44 -2.80 7.40 13.81
C THR A 44 -3.21 6.38 14.89
N SER A 45 -4.18 5.51 14.60
CA SER A 45 -4.80 4.62 15.59
C SER A 45 -4.21 3.22 15.63
N ALA A 46 -3.60 2.77 14.54
CA ALA A 46 -3.21 1.38 14.41
C ALA A 46 -1.97 1.03 15.24
N GLY A 47 -1.26 2.03 15.79
CA GLY A 47 -0.11 1.81 16.67
C GLY A 47 0.93 0.89 16.04
N TRP A 48 0.99 0.88 14.71
CA TRP A 48 1.93 0.06 13.99
C TRP A 48 3.33 0.49 14.41
N GLY A 49 4.21 -0.48 14.65
CA GLY A 49 5.61 -0.17 14.91
C GLY A 49 6.17 0.71 13.80
N ASP A 50 7.20 1.49 14.11
CA ASP A 50 7.92 2.40 13.18
C ASP A 50 8.39 1.71 11.87
N ASP A 51 8.29 0.39 11.83
CA ASP A 51 8.63 -0.51 10.74
C ASP A 51 7.48 -0.80 9.74
N VAL A 52 6.29 -0.19 9.84
CA VAL A 52 5.16 -0.46 8.92
C VAL A 52 4.88 0.70 7.98
N PHE A 53 4.92 0.43 6.68
CA PHE A 53 4.76 1.43 5.62
C PHE A 53 3.57 1.09 4.73
N LEU A 54 2.64 2.02 4.54
CA LEU A 54 1.56 1.92 3.56
C LEU A 54 1.99 2.65 2.29
N VAL A 55 2.04 1.94 1.17
CA VAL A 55 2.45 2.48 -0.12
C VAL A 55 1.35 2.24 -1.14
N PRO A 56 0.61 3.28 -1.57
CA PRO A 56 -0.34 3.16 -2.67
C PRO A 56 0.36 2.79 -3.97
N ARG A 57 -0.24 1.90 -4.77
CA ARG A 57 0.32 1.51 -6.09
C ARG A 57 0.48 2.68 -7.05
N ASP A 58 -0.30 3.75 -6.85
CA ASP A 58 -0.23 5.00 -7.63
C ASP A 58 1.08 5.78 -7.41
N GLU A 59 1.70 5.62 -6.23
CA GLU A 59 2.98 6.25 -5.89
C GLU A 59 4.19 5.42 -6.35
N LEU A 60 3.97 4.15 -6.70
CA LEU A 60 5.03 3.27 -7.18
C LEU A 60 5.12 3.35 -8.70
N PRO A 61 6.32 3.51 -9.28
CA PRO A 61 6.50 3.41 -10.72
C PRO A 61 6.00 2.08 -11.26
N GLU A 62 5.51 2.10 -12.50
CA GLU A 62 5.13 0.89 -13.23
C GLU A 62 6.38 0.02 -13.45
N GLY A 63 6.37 -1.19 -12.90
CA GLY A 63 7.54 -2.07 -12.90
C GLY A 63 7.56 -3.03 -11.71
N ASP A 64 8.76 -3.55 -11.40
CA ASP A 64 8.98 -4.43 -10.25
C ASP A 64 8.77 -3.65 -8.94
N VAL A 65 7.81 -4.12 -8.14
CA VAL A 65 7.48 -3.57 -6.82
C VAL A 65 8.71 -3.58 -5.91
N SER A 66 9.58 -4.57 -6.07
CA SER A 66 10.81 -4.72 -5.28
C SER A 66 11.76 -3.55 -5.47
N GLU A 67 12.05 -3.20 -6.73
CA GLU A 67 12.94 -2.10 -7.10
C GLU A 67 12.34 -0.75 -6.70
N ALA A 68 11.03 -0.59 -6.90
CA ALA A 68 10.32 0.61 -6.54
C ALA A 68 10.34 0.88 -5.03
N LEU A 69 10.18 -0.17 -4.20
CA LEU A 69 10.28 -0.06 -2.74
C LEU A 69 11.72 0.17 -2.28
N ALA A 70 12.70 -0.53 -2.86
CA ALA A 70 14.11 -0.35 -2.52
C ALA A 70 14.61 1.06 -2.87
N GLY A 71 14.26 1.57 -4.06
CA GLY A 71 14.70 2.88 -4.55
C GLY A 71 13.93 4.07 -3.97
N GLY A 72 12.64 3.91 -3.68
CA GLY A 72 11.78 4.99 -3.20
C GLY A 72 11.65 5.06 -1.68
N TYR A 73 11.69 3.92 -0.99
CA TYR A 73 11.40 3.81 0.43
C TYR A 73 12.55 3.18 1.24
N GLY A 74 13.67 2.83 0.60
CA GLY A 74 14.85 2.28 1.26
C GLY A 74 14.65 0.85 1.79
N ALA A 75 13.73 0.09 1.18
CA ALA A 75 13.44 -1.27 1.62
C ALA A 75 14.67 -2.18 1.52
N GLU A 76 14.95 -2.92 2.59
CA GLU A 76 16.08 -3.83 2.69
C GLU A 76 15.70 -5.26 2.26
N PRO A 77 16.67 -6.05 1.78
CA PRO A 77 16.44 -7.47 1.56
C PRO A 77 16.03 -8.17 2.87
N ALA A 78 15.02 -9.06 2.79
CA ALA A 78 14.31 -9.67 3.91
C ALA A 78 13.17 -8.85 4.56
N ASP A 79 12.89 -7.64 4.08
CA ASP A 79 11.67 -6.92 4.46
C ASP A 79 10.41 -7.58 3.88
N ARG A 80 9.29 -7.43 4.58
CA ARG A 80 8.04 -8.08 4.23
C ARG A 80 7.21 -7.17 3.33
N VAL A 81 6.81 -7.65 2.17
CA VAL A 81 5.90 -6.94 1.26
C VAL A 81 4.55 -7.64 1.26
N ILE A 82 3.48 -6.87 1.47
CA ILE A 82 2.11 -7.34 1.45
C ILE A 82 1.37 -6.55 0.37
N GLU A 83 1.21 -7.18 -0.79
CA GLU A 83 0.39 -6.64 -1.87
C GLU A 83 -1.08 -6.90 -1.57
N VAL A 84 -1.79 -5.81 -1.30
CA VAL A 84 -3.24 -5.81 -1.10
C VAL A 84 -3.90 -5.54 -2.44
N SER A 85 -4.85 -6.38 -2.80
CA SER A 85 -5.67 -6.22 -3.98
C SER A 85 -7.13 -6.36 -3.60
N LEU A 86 -8.00 -5.54 -4.21
CA LEU A 86 -9.44 -5.64 -4.00
C LEU A 86 -10.07 -6.80 -4.80
N ALA A 87 -9.42 -7.21 -5.89
CA ALA A 87 -9.90 -8.27 -6.77
C ALA A 87 -9.25 -9.64 -6.53
N ARG A 88 -8.15 -9.71 -5.77
CA ARG A 88 -7.36 -10.93 -5.55
C ARG A 88 -7.01 -11.05 -4.08
N PRO A 89 -6.82 -12.27 -3.56
CA PRO A 89 -6.33 -12.45 -2.20
C PRO A 89 -5.01 -11.71 -2.00
N ALA A 90 -4.86 -11.07 -0.84
CA ALA A 90 -3.63 -10.37 -0.50
C ALA A 90 -2.44 -11.32 -0.59
N ARG A 91 -1.37 -10.87 -1.23
CA ARG A 91 -0.17 -11.67 -1.44
C ARG A 91 0.94 -11.12 -0.56
N ALA A 92 1.39 -11.94 0.38
CA ALA A 92 2.55 -11.62 1.20
C ALA A 92 3.79 -12.35 0.69
N TRP A 93 4.89 -11.65 0.56
CA TRP A 93 6.19 -12.19 0.18
C TRP A 93 7.31 -11.38 0.86
N ALA A 94 8.52 -11.92 0.88
CA ALA A 94 9.69 -11.22 1.40
C ALA A 94 10.50 -10.66 0.24
N LEU A 95 11.01 -9.44 0.39
CA LEU A 95 11.91 -8.81 -0.58
C LEU A 95 13.11 -9.74 -0.80
N PRO A 96 13.33 -10.20 -2.05
CA PRO A 96 14.42 -11.11 -2.34
C PRO A 96 15.76 -10.43 -2.01
N ALA A 97 16.69 -11.23 -1.49
CA ALA A 97 18.07 -10.79 -1.26
C ALA A 97 18.77 -10.55 -2.60
N GLY A 98 18.55 -9.38 -3.18
CA GLY A 98 19.19 -8.94 -4.41
C GLY A 98 18.22 -8.29 -5.39
N VAL A 99 17.95 -7.00 -5.18
CA VAL A 99 18.03 -6.00 -6.26
C VAL A 99 18.50 -4.67 -5.66
N SER A 100 19.75 -4.65 -5.19
CA SER A 100 20.44 -3.40 -4.87
C SER A 100 21.37 -3.06 -6.03
N GLY A 101 20.85 -2.30 -6.99
CA GLY A 101 21.57 -1.42 -7.93
C GLY A 101 22.68 -2.01 -8.84
N ALA A 102 22.39 -2.12 -10.13
CA ALA A 102 23.29 -1.84 -11.28
C ALA A 102 22.50 -2.18 -12.56
N THR A 103 22.23 -1.28 -13.51
CA THR A 103 23.18 -0.40 -14.20
C THR A 103 22.47 0.78 -14.87
N ALA A 104 22.89 1.99 -14.51
CA ALA A 104 23.09 3.03 -15.52
C ALA A 104 24.23 2.60 -16.45
N ALA A 105 23.99 2.49 -17.75
CA ALA A 105 24.93 2.75 -18.85
C ALA A 105 24.40 2.22 -20.19
N ARG A 106 23.96 3.12 -21.08
CA ARG A 106 24.65 3.46 -22.33
C ARG A 106 23.87 4.49 -23.15
#